data_AF-A0A1M3B9G3-F1
#
_entry.id   AF-A0A1M3B9G3-F1
#
_cell.length_a   1.000
_cell.length_b   1.000
_cell.length_c   1.000
_cell.angle_alpha   90.00
_cell.angle_beta   90.00
_cell.angle_gamma   90.00
#
_symmetry.space_group_name_H-M   'P 1'
#
loop_
_entity.id
_entity.type
_entity.pdbx_description
1 polymer ?
#
loop_
_entity_poly.entity_id
_entity_poly.type
_entity_poly.pdbx_seq_one_letter_code
_entity_poly.pdbx_strand_id
1 'polypeptide(L)'
;MNRVPVRALIAAMALGLVALLVAACGSSSDDAPAGSKQLTFKLTDAGCEPIKANAPAGPIDFKVENGGTSKYTELEVLEGETILGERENITEGLSGSFSLTLEEGEYTVRCDEGGGEGEATLKVTGKLETKKSPEIEKAISDYKAYLLENSEELVQNTKPFVAAVEAGNIAKAKQLYPAPRINYERIEPVAESFGDLDPRIDARENDVKPSEFGGFHRIEKALWEEETTDGMKPVAEGLLEDVEELEELIKGKVDIHAVEIANGANELLTEVSTSKITGEEERYSHIDLVDFKANVEGSQVAFEDVAPLMEKSDPKLVKEIEKDFETVYAALKPYETEVWPGFVLYTELTKADTRKLAQVIDTLAEKLSLVPAQIAKGETA
;
A
#
# COMPACT_ATOMS: atom_id res chain seq x y z
N MET A 1 -67.99 29.60 41.38
CA MET A 1 -67.92 28.15 41.15
C MET A 1 -67.12 27.91 39.88
N ASN A 2 -66.08 27.09 39.99
CA ASN A 2 -65.08 26.63 39.01
C ASN A 2 -65.61 26.55 37.55
N ARG A 3 -64.81 26.78 36.49
CA ARG A 3 -63.65 25.95 36.10
C ARG A 3 -62.74 26.63 35.06
N VAL A 4 -61.43 26.45 35.24
CA VAL A 4 -60.28 26.53 34.29
C VAL A 4 -60.28 25.20 33.46
N PRO A 5 -59.65 24.99 32.26
CA PRO A 5 -58.45 25.63 31.67
C PRO A 5 -58.48 26.04 30.18
N VAL A 6 -57.51 26.87 29.81
CA VAL A 6 -57.05 27.14 28.44
C VAL A 6 -55.78 26.31 28.19
N ARG A 7 -55.74 25.52 27.10
CA ARG A 7 -54.51 25.10 26.42
C ARG A 7 -54.75 25.15 24.91
N ALA A 8 -53.93 25.95 24.25
CA ALA A 8 -53.94 26.18 22.81
C ALA A 8 -53.11 25.11 22.09
N LEU A 9 -53.64 24.62 20.96
CA LEU A 9 -52.95 23.85 19.93
C LEU A 9 -53.66 24.22 18.62
N ILE A 10 -52.94 24.88 17.71
CA ILE A 10 -53.39 25.11 16.34
C ILE A 10 -52.42 24.39 15.42
N ALA A 11 -52.95 23.43 14.67
CA ALA A 11 -52.35 22.81 13.49
C ALA A 11 -53.39 22.86 12.37
N ALA A 12 -53.00 23.32 11.18
CA ALA A 12 -53.54 22.99 9.84
C ALA A 12 -52.89 23.95 8.81
N MET A 13 -51.96 23.48 7.99
CA MET A 13 -52.16 22.92 6.63
C MET A 13 -52.74 23.90 5.59
N ALA A 14 -51.92 24.21 4.57
CA ALA A 14 -52.40 24.53 3.23
C ALA A 14 -51.37 24.07 2.18
N LEU A 15 -51.81 23.21 1.26
CA LEU A 15 -51.13 22.81 0.03
C LEU A 15 -51.10 23.96 -0.99
N GLY A 16 -50.07 23.98 -1.86
CA GLY A 16 -50.04 24.80 -3.08
C GLY A 16 -48.98 24.32 -4.08
N LEU A 17 -49.43 24.07 -5.31
CA LEU A 17 -48.78 23.41 -6.46
C LEU A 17 -47.55 24.12 -7.08
N VAL A 18 -46.61 23.28 -7.56
CA VAL A 18 -45.96 23.23 -8.90
C VAL A 18 -45.57 24.53 -9.61
N ALA A 19 -44.26 24.68 -9.85
CA ALA A 19 -43.71 25.32 -11.05
C ALA A 19 -42.47 24.56 -11.55
N LEU A 20 -42.57 24.01 -12.76
CA LEU A 20 -41.45 23.57 -13.62
C LEU A 20 -40.65 24.78 -14.12
N LEU A 21 -39.42 24.51 -14.60
CA LEU A 21 -38.48 25.30 -15.45
C LEU A 21 -37.14 25.52 -14.69
N VAL A 22 -35.95 25.17 -15.17
CA VAL A 22 -35.43 25.02 -16.54
C VAL A 22 -34.28 24.00 -16.54
N ALA A 23 -34.22 23.16 -17.58
CA ALA A 23 -33.03 22.40 -17.95
C ALA A 23 -31.90 23.34 -18.37
N ALA A 24 -30.80 23.40 -17.62
CA ALA A 24 -29.57 24.01 -18.11
C ALA A 24 -28.77 22.94 -18.86
N CYS A 25 -28.76 23.09 -20.18
CA CYS A 25 -27.93 22.36 -21.11
C CYS A 25 -26.47 22.36 -20.70
N GLY A 26 -25.81 21.23 -21.00
CA GLY A 26 -24.37 21.10 -20.96
C GLY A 26 -23.66 22.20 -21.73
N SER A 27 -22.70 22.79 -21.06
CA SER A 27 -21.44 23.19 -21.66
C SER A 27 -20.40 22.25 -21.09
N SER A 28 -19.80 21.42 -21.93
CA SER A 28 -18.55 20.74 -21.65
C SER A 28 -17.50 21.82 -21.38
N SER A 29 -17.27 22.13 -20.11
CA SER A 29 -16.00 22.71 -19.67
C SER A 29 -15.12 21.51 -19.35
N ASP A 30 -14.19 21.21 -20.25
CA ASP A 30 -13.19 20.13 -20.13
C ASP A 30 -12.08 20.48 -19.11
N ASP A 31 -12.38 21.36 -18.14
CA ASP A 31 -11.46 21.76 -17.09
C ASP A 31 -11.64 20.84 -15.87
N ALA A 32 -10.52 20.41 -15.28
CA ALA A 32 -10.51 19.64 -14.04
C ALA A 32 -11.26 20.40 -12.93
N PRO A 33 -12.12 19.74 -12.11
CA PRO A 33 -12.79 20.38 -10.99
C PRO A 33 -11.79 20.99 -10.00
N ALA A 34 -12.16 22.10 -9.37
CA ALA A 34 -11.44 22.61 -8.20
C ALA A 34 -11.68 21.66 -7.01
N GLY A 35 -10.76 20.71 -6.80
CA GLY A 35 -10.79 19.72 -5.73
C GLY A 35 -10.93 18.28 -6.23
N SER A 36 -10.66 17.32 -5.35
CA SER A 36 -10.68 15.90 -5.69
C SER A 36 -12.09 15.41 -6.05
N LYS A 37 -12.19 14.65 -7.15
CA LYS A 37 -13.41 13.91 -7.49
C LYS A 37 -13.51 12.69 -6.59
N GLN A 38 -14.60 12.53 -5.84
CA GLN A 38 -14.82 11.30 -5.09
C GLN A 38 -15.49 10.22 -5.96
N LEU A 39 -14.97 9.00 -5.89
CA LEU A 39 -15.58 7.77 -6.41
C LEU A 39 -15.76 6.78 -5.27
N THR A 40 -16.90 6.09 -5.24
CA THR A 40 -17.18 5.06 -4.23
C THR A 40 -17.37 3.72 -4.91
N PHE A 41 -16.63 2.72 -4.44
CA PHE A 41 -16.73 1.33 -4.84
C PHE A 41 -17.17 0.47 -3.65
N LYS A 42 -17.97 -0.56 -3.94
CA LYS A 42 -18.43 -1.55 -2.98
C LYS A 42 -17.85 -2.90 -3.32
N LEU A 43 -17.33 -3.60 -2.32
CA LEU A 43 -16.94 -4.99 -2.44
C LEU A 43 -18.19 -5.86 -2.30
N THR A 44 -18.42 -6.73 -3.27
CA THR A 44 -19.56 -7.67 -3.31
C THR A 44 -19.10 -9.05 -3.75
N ASP A 45 -19.84 -10.11 -3.45
CA ASP A 45 -19.50 -11.47 -3.94
C ASP A 45 -19.38 -11.57 -5.48
N ALA A 46 -19.96 -10.61 -6.21
CA ALA A 46 -19.94 -10.52 -7.67
C ALA A 46 -18.82 -9.62 -8.24
N GLY A 47 -17.98 -9.02 -7.39
CA GLY A 47 -16.90 -8.11 -7.77
C GLY A 47 -17.14 -6.67 -7.27
N CYS A 48 -16.49 -5.71 -7.92
CA CYS A 48 -16.60 -4.29 -7.57
C CYS A 48 -17.88 -3.65 -8.14
N GLU A 49 -18.61 -2.88 -7.34
CA GLU A 49 -19.68 -2.00 -7.81
C GLU A 49 -19.33 -0.53 -7.60
N PRO A 50 -19.47 0.37 -8.60
CA PRO A 50 -20.02 0.12 -9.93
C PRO A 50 -19.01 -0.53 -10.89
N ILE A 51 -19.49 -1.40 -11.80
CA ILE A 51 -18.65 -2.01 -12.86
C ILE A 51 -18.14 -1.01 -13.92
N LYS A 52 -18.68 0.22 -13.91
CA LYS A 52 -18.24 1.33 -14.78
C LYS A 52 -18.29 2.64 -14.02
N ALA A 53 -17.18 3.35 -13.99
CA ALA A 53 -17.06 4.67 -13.39
C ALA A 53 -16.49 5.67 -14.41
N ASN A 54 -16.76 6.96 -14.19
CA ASN A 54 -16.18 8.04 -14.99
C ASN A 54 -15.72 9.17 -14.06
N ALA A 55 -14.56 9.76 -14.38
CA ALA A 55 -14.03 10.91 -13.69
C ALA A 55 -13.35 11.87 -14.68
N PRO A 56 -13.26 13.17 -14.36
CA PRO A 56 -12.33 14.05 -15.07
C PRO A 56 -10.89 13.70 -14.69
N ALA A 57 -9.93 14.00 -15.57
CA ALA A 57 -8.51 13.93 -15.22
C ALA A 57 -8.20 14.85 -14.03
N GLY A 58 -7.32 14.40 -13.14
CA GLY A 58 -6.92 15.10 -11.92
C GLY A 58 -7.08 14.26 -10.66
N PRO A 59 -7.20 14.91 -9.49
CA PRO A 59 -7.17 14.23 -8.20
C PRO A 59 -8.49 13.49 -8.00
N ILE A 60 -8.43 12.22 -7.60
CA ILE A 60 -9.57 11.36 -7.34
C ILE A 60 -9.39 10.70 -5.96
N ASP A 61 -10.41 10.82 -5.11
CA ASP A 61 -10.48 10.11 -3.83
C ASP A 61 -11.35 8.87 -4.01
N PHE A 62 -10.75 7.68 -3.84
CA PHE A 62 -11.45 6.41 -3.89
C PHE A 62 -11.95 6.04 -2.50
N LYS A 63 -13.24 5.72 -2.38
CA LYS A 63 -13.87 5.22 -1.16
C LYS A 63 -14.27 3.78 -1.38
N VAL A 64 -13.86 2.90 -0.49
CA VAL A 64 -14.14 1.46 -0.57
C VAL A 64 -15.02 1.09 0.60
N GLU A 65 -16.13 0.39 0.33
CA GLU A 65 -17.04 -0.11 1.35
C GLU A 65 -17.21 -1.62 1.22
N ASN A 66 -16.93 -2.39 2.27
CA ASN A 66 -17.31 -3.80 2.32
C ASN A 66 -18.55 -3.96 3.20
N GLY A 67 -19.71 -4.09 2.57
CA GLY A 67 -20.99 -4.21 3.25
C GLY A 67 -21.38 -5.65 3.65
N GLY A 68 -20.59 -6.67 3.31
CA GLY A 68 -21.02 -8.05 3.54
C GLY A 68 -20.29 -9.18 2.79
N THR A 69 -19.26 -8.91 1.98
CA THR A 69 -18.53 -9.99 1.28
C THR A 69 -17.33 -10.44 2.09
N SER A 70 -17.10 -11.75 2.07
CA SER A 70 -15.85 -12.36 2.58
C SER A 70 -14.97 -12.88 1.46
N LYS A 71 -15.39 -12.71 0.20
CA LYS A 71 -14.65 -13.17 -0.98
C LYS A 71 -13.55 -12.19 -1.37
N TYR A 72 -13.79 -10.90 -1.11
CA TYR A 72 -12.91 -9.82 -1.52
C TYR A 72 -12.70 -8.86 -0.35
N THR A 73 -11.45 -8.43 -0.17
CA THR A 73 -11.03 -7.57 0.94
C THR A 73 -10.26 -6.35 0.47
N GLU A 74 -10.16 -6.12 -0.83
CA GLU A 74 -9.35 -5.06 -1.40
C GLU A 74 -10.02 -4.37 -2.60
N LEU A 75 -9.48 -3.21 -2.96
CA LEU A 75 -9.77 -2.51 -4.21
C LEU A 75 -8.46 -1.97 -4.77
N GLU A 76 -8.14 -2.32 -6.01
CA GLU A 76 -6.98 -1.81 -6.75
C GLU A 76 -7.44 -0.94 -7.92
N VAL A 77 -6.65 0.06 -8.29
CA VAL A 77 -6.77 0.79 -9.56
C VAL A 77 -5.50 0.57 -10.37
N LEU A 78 -5.63 0.05 -11.58
CA LEU A 78 -4.51 -0.37 -12.42
C LEU A 78 -4.43 0.38 -13.75
N GLU A 79 -3.20 0.59 -14.21
CA GLU A 79 -2.86 0.91 -15.60
C GLU A 79 -2.14 -0.28 -16.23
N GLY A 80 -2.83 -0.99 -17.12
CA GLY A 80 -2.32 -2.27 -17.63
C GLY A 80 -2.24 -3.31 -16.50
N GLU A 81 -1.03 -3.76 -16.19
CA GLU A 81 -0.76 -4.71 -15.09
C GLU A 81 -0.19 -4.01 -13.84
N THR A 82 0.09 -2.71 -13.92
CA THR A 82 0.67 -1.95 -12.81
C THR A 82 -0.43 -1.41 -11.90
N ILE A 83 -0.32 -1.68 -10.60
CA ILE A 83 -1.19 -1.11 -9.58
C ILE A 83 -0.73 0.33 -9.31
N LEU A 84 -1.63 1.30 -9.47
CA LEU A 84 -1.36 2.72 -9.19
C LEU A 84 -1.67 3.08 -7.74
N GLY A 85 -2.61 2.36 -7.14
CA GLY A 85 -2.90 2.47 -5.71
C GLY A 85 -4.11 1.64 -5.34
N GLU A 86 -4.18 1.34 -4.05
CA GLU A 86 -5.08 0.31 -3.56
C GLU A 86 -5.56 0.56 -2.14
N ARG A 87 -6.42 -0.34 -1.68
CA ARG A 87 -6.72 -0.44 -0.26
C ARG A 87 -7.12 -1.86 0.08
N GLU A 88 -6.23 -2.53 0.77
CA GLU A 88 -6.43 -3.87 1.29
C GLU A 88 -7.11 -3.92 2.67
N ASN A 89 -7.33 -5.15 3.14
CA ASN A 89 -7.77 -5.46 4.50
C ASN A 89 -9.15 -4.86 4.88
N ILE A 90 -9.99 -4.57 3.87
CA ILE A 90 -11.38 -4.11 4.00
C ILE A 90 -12.31 -5.31 4.20
N THR A 91 -12.18 -5.95 5.36
CA THR A 91 -13.04 -7.06 5.79
C THR A 91 -14.50 -6.62 6.01
N GLU A 92 -15.41 -7.60 6.19
CA GLU A 92 -16.84 -7.35 6.33
C GLU A 92 -17.18 -6.25 7.35
N GLY A 93 -17.90 -5.23 6.90
CA GLY A 93 -18.35 -4.10 7.71
C GLY A 93 -17.35 -2.94 7.81
N LEU A 94 -16.17 -3.07 7.20
CA LEU A 94 -15.16 -2.01 7.15
C LEU A 94 -15.28 -1.14 5.91
N SER A 95 -14.53 -0.04 5.91
CA SER A 95 -14.40 0.87 4.78
C SER A 95 -13.00 1.46 4.77
N GLY A 96 -12.54 1.86 3.60
CA GLY A 96 -11.22 2.43 3.40
C GLY A 96 -11.20 3.47 2.30
N SER A 97 -10.03 4.06 2.08
CA SER A 97 -9.79 4.97 0.97
C SER A 97 -8.33 5.18 0.69
N PHE A 98 -8.06 5.53 -0.56
CA PHE A 98 -6.81 6.05 -1.06
C PHE A 98 -7.10 7.17 -2.07
N SER A 99 -6.07 7.88 -2.50
CA SER A 99 -6.19 8.98 -3.46
C SER A 99 -5.22 8.74 -4.60
N LEU A 100 -5.61 9.12 -5.83
CA LEU A 100 -4.73 9.12 -7.00
C LEU A 100 -4.87 10.44 -7.76
N THR A 101 -3.89 10.73 -8.60
CA THR A 101 -4.00 11.77 -9.63
C THR A 101 -3.93 11.07 -10.98
N LEU A 102 -5.07 10.96 -11.66
CA LEU A 102 -5.17 10.21 -12.92
C LEU A 102 -5.19 11.14 -14.14
N GLU A 103 -4.49 10.74 -15.19
CA GLU A 103 -4.51 11.41 -16.49
C GLU A 103 -5.67 10.91 -17.37
N GLU A 104 -5.83 11.49 -18.57
CA GLU A 104 -6.81 11.01 -19.54
C GLU A 104 -6.51 9.56 -19.93
N GLY A 105 -7.45 8.64 -19.69
CA GLY A 105 -7.17 7.23 -19.88
C GLY A 105 -8.34 6.31 -19.56
N GLU A 106 -8.11 5.02 -19.76
CA GLU A 106 -8.98 3.95 -19.30
C GLU A 106 -8.18 3.08 -18.34
N TYR A 107 -8.72 2.89 -17.14
CA TYR A 107 -8.08 2.18 -16.03
C TYR A 107 -8.96 1.00 -15.62
N THR A 108 -8.31 -0.03 -15.11
CA THR A 108 -8.99 -1.19 -14.51
C THR A 108 -9.17 -0.92 -13.02
N VAL A 109 -10.33 -1.30 -12.49
CA VAL A 109 -10.58 -1.33 -11.05
C VAL A 109 -10.86 -2.77 -10.66
N ARG A 110 -10.02 -3.33 -9.81
CA ARG A 110 -10.04 -4.75 -9.43
C ARG A 110 -10.38 -4.91 -7.96
N CYS A 111 -11.03 -6.02 -7.61
CA CYS A 111 -11.33 -6.39 -6.23
C CYS A 111 -10.89 -7.83 -5.91
N ASP A 112 -10.22 -8.51 -6.85
CA ASP A 112 -9.79 -9.90 -6.72
C ASP A 112 -8.27 -10.05 -6.80
N GLU A 113 -7.70 -10.67 -5.76
CA GLU A 113 -6.32 -11.14 -5.74
C GLU A 113 -6.08 -12.08 -6.95
N GLY A 114 -5.48 -11.56 -8.02
CA GLY A 114 -5.07 -12.35 -9.20
C GLY A 114 -5.92 -12.23 -10.49
N GLY A 115 -6.90 -11.31 -10.54
CA GLY A 115 -7.62 -10.93 -11.78
C GLY A 115 -8.71 -11.91 -12.28
N GLY A 116 -9.79 -11.36 -12.87
CA GLY A 116 -10.89 -12.21 -13.37
C GLY A 116 -12.28 -11.56 -13.49
N GLU A 117 -13.32 -12.40 -13.34
CA GLU A 117 -14.73 -11.96 -13.35
C GLU A 117 -14.99 -11.05 -12.14
N GLY A 118 -15.29 -9.77 -12.39
CA GLY A 118 -15.58 -8.80 -11.33
C GLY A 118 -14.87 -7.46 -11.46
N GLU A 119 -13.97 -7.32 -12.45
CA GLU A 119 -13.32 -6.05 -12.78
C GLU A 119 -14.32 -4.97 -13.25
N ALA A 120 -14.06 -3.75 -12.80
CA ALA A 120 -14.76 -2.55 -13.20
C ALA A 120 -13.87 -1.69 -14.12
N THR A 121 -14.48 -0.91 -15.00
CA THR A 121 -13.75 0.03 -15.87
C THR A 121 -13.90 1.46 -15.36
N LEU A 122 -12.79 2.15 -15.13
CA LEU A 122 -12.77 3.58 -14.85
C LEU A 122 -12.30 4.35 -16.09
N LYS A 123 -13.17 5.19 -16.64
CA LYS A 123 -12.82 6.09 -17.73
C LYS A 123 -12.52 7.50 -17.21
N VAL A 124 -11.31 7.98 -17.45
CA VAL A 124 -10.88 9.33 -17.08
C VAL A 124 -10.83 10.21 -18.33
N THR A 125 -11.47 11.38 -18.27
CA THR A 125 -11.65 12.26 -19.44
C THR A 125 -11.15 13.68 -19.20
N GLY A 126 -10.73 14.36 -20.26
CA GLY A 126 -10.19 15.72 -20.18
C GLY A 126 -8.68 15.67 -19.95
N LYS A 127 -7.99 16.78 -20.21
CA LYS A 127 -6.52 16.84 -20.12
C LYS A 127 -6.10 17.43 -18.79
N LEU A 128 -5.17 16.75 -18.14
CA LEU A 128 -4.41 17.33 -17.05
C LEU A 128 -3.29 18.20 -17.66
N GLU A 129 -3.38 19.51 -17.54
CA GLU A 129 -2.27 20.41 -17.88
C GLU A 129 -1.22 20.31 -16.76
N THR A 130 -0.43 19.25 -16.74
CA THR A 130 0.59 19.04 -15.71
C THR A 130 1.88 19.74 -16.10
N LYS A 131 2.16 20.87 -15.44
CA LYS A 131 3.55 21.22 -15.16
C LYS A 131 3.80 20.86 -13.70
N LYS A 132 4.34 19.66 -13.47
CA LYS A 132 4.78 19.22 -12.13
C LYS A 132 5.65 20.35 -11.56
N SER A 133 5.37 20.76 -10.32
CA SER A 133 6.21 21.79 -9.69
C SER A 133 7.64 21.24 -9.53
N PRO A 134 8.67 22.09 -9.48
CA PRO A 134 10.03 21.64 -9.22
C PRO A 134 10.14 20.83 -7.92
N GLU A 135 9.28 21.10 -6.93
CA GLU A 135 9.22 20.33 -5.70
C GLU A 135 8.64 18.92 -5.90
N ILE A 136 7.59 18.75 -6.71
CA ILE A 136 7.04 17.44 -7.07
C ILE A 136 8.05 16.63 -7.88
N GLU A 137 8.69 17.27 -8.87
CA GLU A 137 9.75 16.62 -9.67
C GLU A 137 10.91 16.15 -8.79
N LYS A 138 11.29 16.95 -7.78
CA LYS A 138 12.33 16.59 -6.82
C LYS A 138 11.91 15.38 -5.96
N ALA A 139 10.72 15.40 -5.36
CA ALA A 139 10.21 14.30 -4.55
C ALA A 139 10.22 12.97 -5.31
N ILE A 140 9.70 12.98 -6.54
CA ILE A 140 9.70 11.79 -7.41
C ILE A 140 11.13 11.36 -7.77
N SER A 141 12.02 12.32 -8.06
CA SER A 141 13.41 11.99 -8.44
C SER A 141 14.21 11.41 -7.28
N ASP A 142 14.02 11.91 -6.05
CA ASP A 142 14.72 11.41 -4.87
C ASP A 142 14.25 9.99 -4.52
N TYR A 143 12.93 9.77 -4.54
CA TYR A 143 12.37 8.45 -4.26
C TYR A 143 12.78 7.42 -5.31
N LYS A 144 12.80 7.79 -6.60
CA LYS A 144 13.34 6.91 -7.65
C LYS A 144 14.80 6.55 -7.45
N ALA A 145 15.61 7.46 -6.93
CA ALA A 145 17.00 7.15 -6.59
C ALA A 145 17.08 6.15 -5.45
N TYR A 146 16.21 6.28 -4.43
CA TYR A 146 16.10 5.32 -3.33
C TYR A 146 15.67 3.92 -3.79
N LEU A 147 14.67 3.83 -4.68
CA LEU A 147 14.23 2.56 -5.27
C LEU A 147 15.36 1.89 -6.08
N LEU A 148 16.09 2.68 -6.87
CA LEU A 148 17.21 2.18 -7.65
C LEU A 148 18.34 1.67 -6.75
N GLU A 149 18.70 2.42 -5.71
CA GLU A 149 19.74 1.99 -4.76
C GLU A 149 19.37 0.68 -4.07
N ASN A 150 18.14 0.56 -3.55
CA ASN A 150 17.72 -0.68 -2.88
C ASN A 150 17.57 -1.87 -3.83
N SER A 151 17.11 -1.66 -5.07
CA SER A 151 17.03 -2.75 -6.05
C SER A 151 18.41 -3.22 -6.54
N GLU A 152 19.36 -2.31 -6.72
CA GLU A 152 20.76 -2.66 -7.00
C GLU A 152 21.38 -3.44 -5.83
N GLU A 153 21.14 -3.00 -4.58
CA GLU A 153 21.61 -3.71 -3.38
C GLU A 153 20.92 -5.06 -3.19
N LEU A 154 19.63 -5.17 -3.48
CA LEU A 154 18.86 -6.41 -3.45
C LEU A 154 19.54 -7.46 -4.34
N VAL A 155 19.79 -7.13 -5.61
CA VAL A 155 20.48 -8.02 -6.55
C VAL A 155 21.89 -8.39 -6.04
N GLN A 156 22.64 -7.42 -5.52
CA GLN A 156 23.98 -7.64 -4.98
C GLN A 156 23.97 -8.58 -3.76
N ASN A 157 22.96 -8.49 -2.90
CA ASN A 157 22.83 -9.30 -1.68
C ASN A 157 22.19 -10.67 -1.95
N THR A 158 21.32 -10.79 -2.95
CA THR A 158 20.72 -12.07 -3.38
C THR A 158 21.76 -12.98 -4.03
N LYS A 159 22.70 -12.44 -4.82
CA LYS A 159 23.78 -13.22 -5.47
C LYS A 159 24.57 -14.15 -4.52
N PRO A 160 25.17 -13.66 -3.41
CA PRO A 160 25.88 -14.53 -2.48
C PRO A 160 24.95 -15.45 -1.68
N PHE A 161 23.69 -15.05 -1.44
CA PHE A 161 22.70 -15.91 -0.79
C PHE A 161 22.38 -17.13 -1.66
N VAL A 162 22.05 -16.90 -2.93
CA VAL A 162 21.79 -17.95 -3.93
C VAL A 162 23.00 -18.87 -4.09
N ALA A 163 24.20 -18.31 -4.23
CA ALA A 163 25.42 -19.11 -4.32
C ALA A 163 25.64 -20.02 -3.08
N ALA A 164 25.23 -19.59 -1.89
CA ALA A 164 25.31 -20.42 -0.68
C ALA A 164 24.29 -21.57 -0.68
N VAL A 165 23.07 -21.33 -1.18
CA VAL A 165 22.04 -22.35 -1.36
C VAL A 165 22.51 -23.40 -2.38
N GLU A 166 23.02 -22.95 -3.53
CA GLU A 166 23.54 -23.85 -4.58
C GLU A 166 24.72 -24.70 -4.12
N ALA A 167 25.59 -24.14 -3.27
CA ALA A 167 26.73 -24.84 -2.70
C ALA A 167 26.34 -25.83 -1.58
N GLY A 168 25.06 -25.90 -1.20
CA GLY A 168 24.58 -26.72 -0.09
C GLY A 168 25.03 -26.22 1.29
N ASN A 169 25.41 -24.94 1.40
CA ASN A 169 25.92 -24.37 2.64
C ASN A 169 24.79 -23.70 3.42
N ILE A 170 23.97 -24.52 4.09
CA ILE A 170 22.81 -24.09 4.89
C ILE A 170 23.18 -22.98 5.88
N ALA A 171 24.26 -23.16 6.65
CA ALA A 171 24.67 -22.18 7.65
C ALA A 171 25.01 -20.81 7.04
N LYS A 172 25.67 -20.81 5.87
CA LYS A 172 25.99 -19.56 5.16
C LYS A 172 24.75 -18.94 4.52
N ALA A 173 23.86 -19.74 3.95
CA ALA A 173 22.61 -19.27 3.38
C ALA A 173 21.75 -18.58 4.46
N LYS A 174 21.55 -19.23 5.62
CA LYS A 174 20.85 -18.64 6.78
C LYS A 174 21.48 -17.31 7.22
N GLN A 175 22.81 -17.24 7.26
CA GLN A 175 23.50 -16.01 7.64
C GLN A 175 23.23 -14.85 6.67
N LEU A 176 23.14 -15.15 5.37
CA LEU A 176 23.01 -14.14 4.31
C LEU A 176 21.56 -13.71 4.06
N TYR A 177 20.60 -14.56 4.38
CA TYR A 177 19.18 -14.39 4.08
C TYR A 177 18.56 -13.03 4.51
N PRO A 178 18.87 -12.44 5.68
CA PRO A 178 18.24 -11.17 6.07
C PRO A 178 18.62 -9.97 5.18
N ALA A 179 19.82 -9.96 4.59
CA ALA A 179 20.31 -8.80 3.84
C ALA A 179 19.45 -8.48 2.60
N PRO A 180 19.20 -9.44 1.67
CA PRO A 180 18.31 -9.18 0.55
C PRO A 180 16.85 -8.92 1.00
N ARG A 181 16.35 -9.57 2.05
CA ARG A 181 15.01 -9.23 2.61
C ARG A 181 14.88 -7.76 2.98
N ILE A 182 15.85 -7.21 3.73
CA ILE A 182 15.85 -5.78 4.10
C ILE A 182 15.74 -4.88 2.86
N ASN A 183 16.43 -5.22 1.78
CA ASN A 183 16.37 -4.42 0.55
C ASN A 183 15.02 -4.53 -0.14
N TYR A 184 14.41 -5.73 -0.15
CA TYR A 184 13.08 -5.95 -0.73
C TYR A 184 11.99 -5.21 0.07
N GLU A 185 11.93 -5.44 1.39
CA GLU A 185 10.93 -4.90 2.32
C GLU A 185 10.92 -3.35 2.39
N ARG A 186 12.05 -2.71 2.05
CA ARG A 186 12.17 -1.25 1.97
C ARG A 186 11.47 -0.66 0.74
N ILE A 187 11.34 -1.44 -0.33
CA ILE A 187 10.77 -1.01 -1.61
C ILE A 187 9.51 -1.79 -1.98
N GLU A 188 9.02 -2.62 -1.07
CA GLU A 188 7.86 -3.49 -1.22
C GLU A 188 6.66 -2.77 -1.86
N PRO A 189 6.28 -1.53 -1.47
CA PRO A 189 5.12 -0.88 -2.08
C PRO A 189 5.23 -0.62 -3.57
N VAL A 190 6.46 -0.58 -4.10
CA VAL A 190 6.69 -0.48 -5.54
C VAL A 190 6.92 -1.86 -6.13
N ALA A 191 7.52 -2.80 -5.39
CA ALA A 191 7.68 -4.18 -5.85
C ALA A 191 6.31 -4.88 -6.08
N GLU A 192 5.37 -4.74 -5.14
CA GLU A 192 4.02 -5.27 -5.20
C GLU A 192 3.22 -4.70 -6.38
N SER A 193 3.51 -3.46 -6.78
CA SER A 193 2.85 -2.81 -7.91
C SER A 193 3.08 -3.52 -9.25
N PHE A 194 4.08 -4.42 -9.33
CA PHE A 194 4.41 -5.20 -10.52
C PHE A 194 3.70 -6.57 -10.59
N GLY A 195 2.48 -6.67 -10.04
CA GLY A 195 1.56 -7.77 -10.30
C GLY A 195 2.12 -9.14 -9.93
N ASP A 196 2.37 -10.00 -10.91
CA ASP A 196 2.79 -11.38 -10.66
C ASP A 196 4.25 -11.55 -10.19
N LEU A 197 5.03 -10.47 -10.20
CA LEU A 197 6.43 -10.51 -9.81
C LEU A 197 6.61 -10.64 -8.30
N ASP A 198 5.82 -9.93 -7.51
CA ASP A 198 5.89 -9.99 -6.05
C ASP A 198 5.63 -11.41 -5.52
N PRO A 199 4.55 -12.13 -5.92
CA PRO A 199 4.33 -13.50 -5.48
C PRO A 199 5.42 -14.49 -5.92
N ARG A 200 6.17 -14.21 -7.01
CA ARG A 200 7.33 -15.03 -7.39
C ARG A 200 8.51 -14.84 -6.44
N ILE A 201 8.66 -13.64 -5.88
CA ILE A 201 9.77 -13.25 -5.00
C ILE A 201 9.46 -13.58 -3.54
N ASP A 202 8.28 -13.23 -3.03
CA ASP A 202 8.00 -13.20 -1.58
C ASP A 202 6.65 -13.80 -1.17
N ALA A 203 5.99 -14.61 -2.01
CA ALA A 203 4.78 -15.30 -1.56
C ALA A 203 5.07 -16.28 -0.42
N ARG A 204 4.25 -16.20 0.64
CA ARG A 204 4.29 -17.13 1.77
C ARG A 204 3.57 -18.44 1.43
N GLU A 205 3.86 -19.48 2.22
CA GLU A 205 3.19 -20.77 2.03
C GLU A 205 1.66 -20.63 2.24
N ASN A 206 0.88 -21.11 1.27
CA ASN A 206 -0.59 -21.05 1.19
C ASN A 206 -1.20 -19.73 0.68
N ASP A 207 -0.39 -18.70 0.41
CA ASP A 207 -0.87 -17.47 -0.23
C ASP A 207 -1.02 -17.72 -1.75
N VAL A 208 -0.14 -18.56 -2.30
CA VAL A 208 -0.19 -19.03 -3.69
C VAL A 208 -0.49 -20.52 -3.78
N LYS A 209 -0.79 -21.03 -4.98
CA LYS A 209 -0.96 -22.47 -5.18
C LYS A 209 0.35 -23.18 -4.84
N PRO A 210 0.32 -24.43 -4.33
CA PRO A 210 1.56 -25.17 -4.02
C PRO A 210 2.55 -25.32 -5.18
N SER A 211 2.10 -25.24 -6.43
CA SER A 211 2.95 -25.26 -7.62
C SER A 211 3.66 -23.95 -7.93
N GLU A 212 3.17 -22.85 -7.34
CA GLU A 212 3.66 -21.47 -7.50
C GLU A 212 4.52 -21.04 -6.31
N PHE A 213 4.57 -21.83 -5.22
CA PHE A 213 5.36 -21.50 -4.03
C PHE A 213 6.87 -21.58 -4.29
N GLY A 214 7.48 -20.41 -4.50
CA GLY A 214 8.90 -20.18 -4.80
C GLY A 214 9.51 -19.10 -3.91
N GLY A 215 10.44 -18.33 -4.46
CA GLY A 215 10.96 -17.13 -3.81
C GLY A 215 11.74 -17.33 -2.51
N PHE A 216 11.82 -16.26 -1.72
CA PHE A 216 12.51 -16.23 -0.43
C PHE A 216 11.93 -17.27 0.55
N HIS A 217 10.60 -17.27 0.76
CA HIS A 217 9.98 -18.12 1.78
C HIS A 217 10.01 -19.61 1.45
N ARG A 218 10.03 -20.02 0.18
CA ARG A 218 10.28 -21.43 -0.16
C ARG A 218 11.69 -21.84 0.26
N ILE A 219 12.68 -20.99 0.07
CA ILE A 219 14.07 -21.25 0.47
C ILE A 219 14.21 -21.16 2.00
N GLU A 220 13.54 -20.21 2.64
CA GLU A 220 13.44 -20.09 4.10
C GLU A 220 12.95 -21.40 4.72
N LYS A 221 11.82 -21.94 4.24
CA LYS A 221 11.29 -23.24 4.66
C LYS A 221 12.33 -24.35 4.54
N ALA A 222 13.03 -24.42 3.39
CA ALA A 222 14.03 -25.44 3.15
C ALA A 222 15.19 -25.36 4.15
N LEU A 223 15.65 -24.15 4.43
CA LEU A 223 16.80 -23.92 5.29
C LEU A 223 16.45 -24.15 6.77
N TRP A 224 15.33 -23.64 7.26
CA TRP A 224 14.98 -23.65 8.68
C TRP A 224 14.17 -24.86 9.14
N GLU A 225 13.20 -25.31 8.35
CA GLU A 225 12.33 -26.43 8.73
C GLU A 225 12.84 -27.75 8.16
N GLU A 226 13.16 -27.79 6.87
CA GLU A 226 13.56 -29.03 6.17
C GLU A 226 15.06 -29.36 6.35
N GLU A 227 15.84 -28.38 6.85
CA GLU A 227 17.30 -28.44 7.02
C GLU A 227 18.03 -28.98 5.79
N THR A 228 17.63 -28.51 4.60
CA THR A 228 18.18 -28.97 3.32
C THR A 228 18.32 -27.85 2.29
N THR A 229 19.12 -28.10 1.27
CA THR A 229 19.15 -27.33 0.01
C THR A 229 18.76 -28.22 -1.18
N ASP A 230 18.40 -29.48 -0.93
CA ASP A 230 18.04 -30.43 -1.97
C ASP A 230 16.81 -29.91 -2.74
N GLY A 231 16.95 -29.79 -4.06
CA GLY A 231 15.90 -29.25 -4.92
C GLY A 231 15.76 -27.73 -4.91
N MET A 232 16.53 -26.99 -4.09
CA MET A 232 16.41 -25.53 -3.98
C MET A 232 17.22 -24.73 -4.99
N LYS A 233 18.16 -25.37 -5.71
CA LYS A 233 18.91 -24.70 -6.79
C LYS A 233 17.99 -23.99 -7.81
N PRO A 234 16.99 -24.65 -8.43
CA PRO A 234 16.11 -23.97 -9.38
C PRO A 234 15.26 -22.85 -8.74
N VAL A 235 14.90 -22.96 -7.46
CA VAL A 235 14.15 -21.90 -6.74
C VAL A 235 15.06 -20.70 -6.50
N ALA A 236 16.31 -20.92 -6.10
CA ALA A 236 17.28 -19.88 -5.85
C ALA A 236 17.74 -19.18 -7.14
N GLU A 237 17.87 -19.93 -8.25
CA GLU A 237 18.11 -19.36 -9.58
C GLU A 237 16.92 -18.51 -10.04
N GLY A 238 15.69 -19.01 -9.89
CA GLY A 238 14.47 -18.26 -10.21
C GLY A 238 14.35 -16.97 -9.40
N LEU A 239 14.55 -17.03 -8.08
CA LEU A 239 14.57 -15.84 -7.23
C LEU A 239 15.58 -14.79 -7.71
N LEU A 240 16.79 -15.21 -8.13
CA LEU A 240 17.76 -14.25 -8.66
C LEU A 240 17.29 -13.61 -9.97
N GLU A 241 16.70 -14.38 -10.86
CA GLU A 241 16.12 -13.88 -12.12
C GLU A 241 14.99 -12.89 -11.83
N ASP A 242 14.11 -13.20 -10.89
CA ASP A 242 12.97 -12.36 -10.51
C ASP A 242 13.43 -11.03 -9.87
N VAL A 243 14.43 -11.03 -8.99
CA VAL A 243 14.97 -9.76 -8.44
C VAL A 243 15.76 -8.94 -9.47
N GLU A 244 16.39 -9.58 -10.45
CA GLU A 244 17.02 -8.87 -11.58
C GLU A 244 15.95 -8.29 -12.53
N GLU A 245 14.81 -8.98 -12.71
CA GLU A 245 13.65 -8.45 -13.43
C GLU A 245 13.07 -7.21 -12.71
N LEU A 246 12.90 -7.28 -11.39
CA LEU A 246 12.45 -6.14 -10.57
C LEU A 246 13.39 -4.93 -10.71
N GLU A 247 14.70 -5.16 -10.63
CA GLU A 247 15.71 -4.11 -10.82
C GLU A 247 15.59 -3.45 -12.21
N GLU A 248 15.39 -4.24 -13.27
CA GLU A 248 15.22 -3.70 -14.63
C GLU A 248 13.90 -2.95 -14.82
N LEU A 249 12.81 -3.38 -14.17
CA LEU A 249 11.55 -2.64 -14.14
C LEU A 249 11.70 -1.29 -13.44
N ILE A 250 12.38 -1.26 -12.28
CA ILE A 250 12.66 -0.04 -11.52
C ILE A 250 13.61 0.90 -12.27
N LYS A 251 14.65 0.37 -12.94
CA LYS A 251 15.53 1.13 -13.85
C LYS A 251 14.78 1.64 -15.08
N GLY A 252 13.76 0.89 -15.49
CA GLY A 252 12.76 1.34 -16.44
C GLY A 252 12.18 2.68 -15.99
N LYS A 253 11.53 3.39 -16.91
CA LYS A 253 10.81 4.60 -16.50
C LYS A 253 9.50 4.19 -15.85
N VAL A 254 9.56 3.71 -14.59
CA VAL A 254 8.37 3.64 -13.74
C VAL A 254 7.83 5.05 -13.67
N ASP A 255 6.60 5.27 -14.15
CA ASP A 255 5.94 6.54 -13.95
C ASP A 255 5.32 6.49 -12.56
N ILE A 256 5.81 7.35 -11.67
CA ILE A 256 5.39 7.39 -10.27
C ILE A 256 4.97 8.83 -9.99
N HIS A 257 3.81 8.99 -9.38
CA HIS A 257 3.26 10.24 -8.92
C HIS A 257 3.54 10.40 -7.43
N ALA A 258 3.62 11.64 -6.93
CA ALA A 258 3.96 11.87 -5.53
C ALA A 258 2.87 11.34 -4.59
N VAL A 259 1.62 11.30 -5.05
CA VAL A 259 0.51 10.67 -4.32
C VAL A 259 0.71 9.15 -4.15
N GLU A 260 1.28 8.48 -5.14
CA GLU A 260 1.52 7.02 -5.11
C GLU A 260 2.64 6.68 -4.12
N ILE A 261 3.69 7.51 -4.06
CA ILE A 261 4.74 7.42 -3.03
C ILE A 261 4.12 7.50 -1.62
N ALA A 262 3.17 8.41 -1.43
CA ALA A 262 2.47 8.56 -0.16
C ALA A 262 1.51 7.40 0.16
N ASN A 263 0.86 6.81 -0.86
CA ASN A 263 0.00 5.63 -0.68
C ASN A 263 0.84 4.44 -0.20
N GLY A 264 1.94 4.14 -0.90
CA GLY A 264 2.81 3.02 -0.58
C GLY A 264 3.40 3.12 0.83
N ALA A 265 3.80 4.32 1.26
CA ALA A 265 4.26 4.55 2.63
C ALA A 265 3.20 4.18 3.69
N ASN A 266 1.91 4.41 3.39
CA ASN A 266 0.80 4.12 4.29
C ASN A 266 0.37 2.64 4.23
N GLU A 267 0.33 2.05 3.03
CA GLU A 267 0.00 0.64 2.80
C GLU A 267 0.96 -0.25 3.61
N LEU A 268 2.26 -0.03 3.45
CA LEU A 268 3.32 -0.76 4.14
C LEU A 268 3.18 -0.76 5.67
N LEU A 269 2.92 0.41 6.28
CA LEU A 269 2.72 0.48 7.73
C LEU A 269 1.39 -0.13 8.20
N THR A 270 0.36 -0.03 7.36
CA THR A 270 -0.95 -0.62 7.66
C THR A 270 -0.82 -2.13 7.69
N GLU A 271 -0.16 -2.70 6.68
CA GLU A 271 0.12 -4.13 6.60
C GLU A 271 0.90 -4.61 7.83
N VAL A 272 2.02 -3.95 8.15
CA VAL A 272 2.81 -4.28 9.34
C VAL A 272 1.93 -4.32 10.60
N SER A 273 1.06 -3.32 10.79
CA SER A 273 0.23 -3.24 12.00
C SER A 273 -0.95 -4.22 12.06
N THR A 274 -1.42 -4.72 10.93
CA THR A 274 -2.67 -5.49 10.84
C THR A 274 -2.45 -6.98 10.58
N SER A 275 -1.43 -7.34 9.81
CA SER A 275 -1.14 -8.72 9.39
C SER A 275 0.24 -9.16 9.87
N LYS A 276 1.33 -8.53 9.41
CA LYS A 276 2.71 -8.97 9.66
C LYS A 276 3.06 -8.96 11.15
N ILE A 277 2.47 -8.09 11.98
CA ILE A 277 2.66 -8.07 13.45
C ILE A 277 2.36 -9.38 14.17
N THR A 278 1.71 -10.34 13.49
CA THR A 278 1.44 -11.68 14.01
C THR A 278 2.62 -12.64 13.87
N GLY A 279 3.67 -12.27 13.13
CA GLY A 279 4.83 -13.10 12.81
C GLY A 279 4.53 -14.10 11.71
N GLU A 280 3.68 -13.71 10.77
CA GLU A 280 3.23 -14.57 9.67
C GLU A 280 4.14 -14.54 8.45
N GLU A 281 5.04 -13.54 8.38
CA GLU A 281 5.97 -13.32 7.28
C GLU A 281 7.05 -14.40 7.31
N GLU A 282 7.81 -14.43 8.39
CA GLU A 282 9.00 -15.27 8.53
C GLU A 282 8.69 -16.48 9.40
N ARG A 283 7.80 -17.35 8.89
CA ARG A 283 7.21 -18.47 9.63
C ARG A 283 8.23 -19.50 10.10
N TYR A 284 9.42 -19.54 9.51
CA TYR A 284 10.44 -20.55 9.81
C TYR A 284 11.70 -19.94 10.44
N SER A 285 12.13 -18.77 9.98
CA SER A 285 13.33 -18.07 10.42
C SER A 285 13.06 -17.17 11.64
N HIS A 286 11.83 -16.66 11.74
CA HIS A 286 11.35 -15.74 12.77
C HIS A 286 12.13 -14.42 12.86
N ILE A 287 12.59 -13.89 11.73
CA ILE A 287 13.29 -12.60 11.68
C ILE A 287 12.35 -11.41 11.41
N ASP A 288 11.04 -11.54 11.61
CA ASP A 288 10.01 -10.56 11.25
C ASP A 288 10.30 -9.11 11.73
N LEU A 289 11.03 -8.94 12.85
CA LEU A 289 11.44 -7.60 13.32
C LEU A 289 12.46 -6.90 12.41
N VAL A 290 13.23 -7.66 11.64
CA VAL A 290 14.12 -7.17 10.58
C VAL A 290 13.27 -6.55 9.47
N ASP A 291 12.25 -7.30 9.03
CA ASP A 291 11.33 -6.90 7.97
C ASP A 291 10.50 -5.69 8.42
N PHE A 292 9.92 -5.71 9.63
CA PHE A 292 9.18 -4.56 10.16
C PHE A 292 10.01 -3.28 10.19
N LYS A 293 11.29 -3.38 10.57
CA LYS A 293 12.16 -2.20 10.57
C LYS A 293 12.43 -1.73 9.14
N ALA A 294 12.66 -2.65 8.20
CA ALA A 294 12.84 -2.32 6.79
C ALA A 294 11.60 -1.65 6.20
N ASN A 295 10.40 -2.16 6.50
CA ASN A 295 9.12 -1.56 6.13
C ASN A 295 8.97 -0.14 6.70
N VAL A 296 9.27 0.05 7.98
CA VAL A 296 9.22 1.38 8.63
C VAL A 296 10.24 2.35 8.00
N GLU A 297 11.44 1.87 7.64
CA GLU A 297 12.45 2.67 6.92
C GLU A 297 11.99 3.09 5.53
N GLY A 298 11.45 2.15 4.74
CA GLY A 298 10.90 2.44 3.41
C GLY A 298 9.78 3.48 3.47
N SER A 299 8.86 3.30 4.42
CA SER A 299 7.76 4.23 4.68
C SER A 299 8.25 5.61 5.12
N GLN A 300 9.31 5.68 5.94
CA GLN A 300 9.88 6.94 6.37
C GLN A 300 10.49 7.70 5.20
N VAL A 301 11.30 7.05 4.37
CA VAL A 301 11.93 7.71 3.21
C VAL A 301 10.87 8.21 2.23
N ALA A 302 9.89 7.38 1.90
CA ALA A 302 8.76 7.78 1.05
C ALA A 302 8.03 9.01 1.61
N PHE A 303 7.77 9.04 2.92
CA PHE A 303 7.18 10.20 3.58
C PHE A 303 8.09 11.43 3.55
N GLU A 304 9.39 11.29 3.84
CA GLU A 304 10.36 12.38 3.84
C GLU A 304 10.48 13.04 2.47
N ASP A 305 10.39 12.28 1.38
CA ASP A 305 10.45 12.80 0.01
C ASP A 305 9.21 13.66 -0.33
N VAL A 306 8.02 13.29 0.16
CA VAL A 306 6.76 14.01 -0.12
C VAL A 306 6.39 15.07 0.92
N ALA A 307 6.93 14.99 2.14
CA ALA A 307 6.65 15.93 3.23
C ALA A 307 6.86 17.42 2.85
N PRO A 308 7.90 17.80 2.06
CA PRO A 308 8.07 19.18 1.59
C PRO A 308 6.87 19.74 0.83
N LEU A 309 6.09 18.88 0.16
CA LEU A 309 4.89 19.28 -0.57
C LEU A 309 3.75 19.71 0.36
N MET A 310 3.79 19.29 1.63
CA MET A 310 2.78 19.58 2.64
C MET A 310 3.17 20.72 3.59
N GLU A 311 4.41 21.18 3.60
CA GLU A 311 4.89 22.18 4.58
C GLU A 311 4.07 23.48 4.58
N LYS A 312 3.48 23.84 3.43
CA LYS A 312 2.63 25.02 3.31
C LYS A 312 1.17 24.75 3.70
N SER A 313 0.67 23.55 3.43
CA SER A 313 -0.75 23.19 3.66
C SER A 313 -0.98 22.70 5.09
N ASP A 314 -0.12 21.83 5.60
CA ASP A 314 -0.27 21.20 6.91
C ASP A 314 1.08 20.85 7.58
N PRO A 315 1.87 21.88 7.97
CA PRO A 315 3.14 21.66 8.68
C PRO A 315 2.97 21.05 10.08
N LYS A 316 1.73 20.99 10.60
CA LYS A 316 1.45 20.37 11.89
C LYS A 316 1.42 18.85 11.73
N LEU A 317 0.68 18.36 10.73
CA LEU A 317 0.63 16.93 10.42
C LEU A 317 2.02 16.37 10.10
N VAL A 318 2.83 17.10 9.32
CA VAL A 318 4.21 16.68 9.00
C VAL A 318 5.01 16.38 10.28
N LYS A 319 5.02 17.33 11.23
CA LYS A 319 5.74 17.16 12.50
C LYS A 319 5.16 16.08 13.41
N GLU A 320 3.86 15.84 13.33
CA GLU A 320 3.21 14.76 14.08
C GLU A 320 3.66 13.40 13.53
N ILE A 321 3.73 13.25 12.21
CA ILE A 321 4.23 12.02 11.55
C ILE A 321 5.72 11.80 11.83
N GLU A 322 6.59 12.81 11.67
CA GLU A 322 8.02 12.72 12.00
C GLU A 322 8.25 12.20 13.43
N LYS A 323 7.49 12.73 14.38
CA LYS A 323 7.57 12.33 15.79
C LYS A 323 7.04 10.90 16.02
N ASP A 324 6.04 10.48 15.25
CA ASP A 324 5.51 9.13 15.37
C ASP A 324 6.47 8.09 14.79
N PHE A 325 7.21 8.41 13.71
CA PHE A 325 8.36 7.61 13.28
C PHE A 325 9.40 7.46 14.40
N GLU A 326 9.82 8.56 15.04
CA GLU A 326 10.73 8.50 16.20
C GLU A 326 10.17 7.59 17.33
N THR A 327 8.86 7.61 17.53
CA THR A 327 8.17 6.79 18.52
C THR A 327 8.20 5.30 18.16
N VAL A 328 8.00 4.96 16.88
CA VAL A 328 8.12 3.59 16.37
C VAL A 328 9.56 3.07 16.53
N TYR A 329 10.58 3.83 16.11
CA TYR A 329 11.98 3.42 16.31
C TYR A 329 12.33 3.25 17.79
N ALA A 330 11.85 4.15 18.65
CA ALA A 330 12.05 4.00 20.09
C ALA A 330 11.35 2.75 20.66
N ALA A 331 10.26 2.29 20.03
CA ALA A 331 9.56 1.07 20.41
C ALA A 331 10.26 -0.20 19.90
N LEU A 332 10.89 -0.16 18.72
CA LEU A 332 11.67 -1.27 18.13
C LEU A 332 13.03 -1.45 18.82
N LYS A 333 13.70 -0.36 19.20
CA LYS A 333 15.05 -0.34 19.77
C LYS A 333 15.33 -1.36 20.89
N PRO A 334 14.42 -1.63 21.85
CA PRO A 334 14.68 -2.61 22.91
C PRO A 334 14.88 -4.05 22.39
N TYR A 335 14.47 -4.34 21.16
CA TYR A 335 14.55 -5.65 20.53
C TYR A 335 15.77 -5.80 19.61
N GLU A 336 16.53 -4.74 19.36
CA GLU A 336 17.77 -4.75 18.58
C GLU A 336 18.88 -5.54 19.29
N THR A 337 19.72 -6.22 18.52
CA THR A 337 20.89 -6.95 19.02
C THR A 337 22.11 -6.74 18.13
N GLU A 338 23.32 -6.89 18.70
CA GLU A 338 24.59 -6.83 17.97
C GLU A 338 24.94 -8.13 17.24
N VAL A 339 24.10 -9.16 17.38
CA VAL A 339 24.30 -10.48 16.78
C VAL A 339 23.31 -10.68 15.65
N TRP A 340 23.62 -11.59 14.73
CA TRP A 340 22.67 -11.97 13.69
C TRP A 340 21.30 -12.34 14.30
N PRO A 341 20.16 -11.92 13.71
CA PRO A 341 20.01 -11.13 12.48
C PRO A 341 20.02 -9.59 12.67
N GLY A 342 20.36 -9.09 13.86
CA GLY A 342 20.29 -7.67 14.25
C GLY A 342 19.13 -7.39 15.21
N PHE A 343 18.28 -8.39 15.48
CA PHE A 343 17.13 -8.35 16.37
C PHE A 343 17.00 -9.67 17.15
N VAL A 344 16.23 -9.67 18.23
CA VAL A 344 15.70 -10.92 18.80
C VAL A 344 14.75 -11.58 17.80
N LEU A 345 14.57 -12.90 17.89
CA LEU A 345 13.60 -13.57 17.03
C LEU A 345 12.18 -13.20 17.44
N TYR A 346 11.25 -13.18 16.49
CA TYR A 346 9.85 -12.85 16.76
C TYR A 346 9.23 -13.75 17.85
N THR A 347 9.63 -15.03 17.90
CA THR A 347 9.18 -15.99 18.93
C THR A 347 9.60 -15.64 20.36
N GLU A 348 10.54 -14.70 20.55
CA GLU A 348 10.93 -14.18 21.87
C GLU A 348 10.00 -13.06 22.36
N LEU A 349 9.18 -12.48 21.48
CA LEU A 349 8.24 -11.42 21.84
C LEU A 349 7.06 -11.96 22.65
N THR A 350 6.69 -11.21 23.68
CA THR A 350 5.44 -11.47 24.41
C THR A 350 4.26 -10.86 23.66
N LYS A 351 3.05 -11.33 23.97
CA LYS A 351 1.80 -10.68 23.49
C LYS A 351 1.69 -9.21 23.89
N ALA A 352 2.38 -8.78 24.94
CA ALA A 352 2.39 -7.36 25.34
C ALA A 352 3.32 -6.55 24.44
N ASP A 353 4.44 -7.15 24.01
CA ASP A 353 5.38 -6.53 23.07
C ASP A 353 4.72 -6.31 21.71
N THR A 354 4.13 -7.36 21.13
CA THR A 354 3.49 -7.27 19.81
C THR A 354 2.32 -6.29 19.80
N ARG A 355 1.49 -6.25 20.86
CA ARG A 355 0.43 -5.24 20.99
C ARG A 355 0.96 -3.81 21.07
N LYS A 356 2.08 -3.61 21.78
CA LYS A 356 2.68 -2.29 21.92
C LYS A 356 3.23 -1.81 20.58
N LEU A 357 3.92 -2.69 19.85
CA LEU A 357 4.43 -2.42 18.50
C LEU A 357 3.27 -2.13 17.54
N ALA A 358 2.24 -2.99 17.51
CA ALA A 358 1.03 -2.79 16.70
C ALA A 358 0.43 -1.39 16.95
N GLN A 359 0.25 -1.01 18.22
CA GLN A 359 -0.39 0.26 18.57
C GLN A 359 0.40 1.49 18.10
N VAL A 360 1.73 1.48 18.23
CA VAL A 360 2.54 2.64 17.80
C VAL A 360 2.60 2.75 16.29
N ILE A 361 2.62 1.62 15.57
CA ILE A 361 2.62 1.59 14.10
C ILE A 361 1.25 2.00 13.56
N ASP A 362 0.16 1.46 14.13
CA ASP A 362 -1.22 1.85 13.79
C ASP A 362 -1.45 3.36 13.99
N THR A 363 -0.94 3.93 15.09
CA THR A 363 -1.02 5.37 15.36
C THR A 363 -0.30 6.23 14.31
N LEU A 364 0.80 5.72 13.76
CA LEU A 364 1.55 6.35 12.68
C LEU A 364 0.81 6.19 11.34
N ALA A 365 0.37 4.97 11.01
CA ALA A 365 -0.40 4.66 9.81
C ALA A 365 -1.68 5.50 9.72
N GLU A 366 -2.44 5.64 10.82
CA GLU A 366 -3.64 6.50 10.86
C GLU A 366 -3.35 7.94 10.40
N LYS A 367 -2.21 8.53 10.78
CA LYS A 367 -1.84 9.89 10.37
C LYS A 367 -1.28 9.92 8.95
N LEU A 368 -0.47 8.93 8.59
CA LEU A 368 0.12 8.82 7.27
C LEU A 368 -0.97 8.64 6.19
N SER A 369 -2.07 7.96 6.51
CA SER A 369 -3.25 7.83 5.64
C SER A 369 -3.90 9.17 5.21
N LEU A 370 -3.59 10.27 5.92
CA LEU A 370 -4.08 11.60 5.59
C LEU A 370 -3.21 12.31 4.53
N VAL A 371 -2.00 11.81 4.27
CA VAL A 371 -1.01 12.43 3.37
C VAL A 371 -1.44 12.36 1.90
N PRO A 372 -1.82 11.21 1.32
CA PRO A 372 -2.10 11.11 -0.11
C PRO A 372 -3.14 12.12 -0.61
N ALA A 373 -4.23 12.28 0.14
CA ALA A 373 -5.29 13.22 -0.21
C ALA A 373 -4.86 14.69 -0.16
N GLN A 374 -3.79 15.04 0.58
CA GLN A 374 -3.20 16.38 0.54
C GLN A 374 -2.27 16.54 -0.66
N ILE A 375 -1.45 15.54 -0.95
CA ILE A 375 -0.53 15.54 -2.09
C ILE A 375 -1.30 15.63 -3.41
N ALA A 376 -2.31 14.78 -3.60
CA ALA A 376 -3.12 14.74 -4.83
C ALA A 376 -3.75 16.11 -5.14
N LYS A 377 -4.22 16.84 -4.12
CA LYS A 377 -4.77 18.20 -4.29
C LYS A 377 -3.71 19.22 -4.70
N GLY A 378 -2.46 19.03 -4.27
CA GLY A 378 -1.33 19.90 -4.57
C GLY A 378 -0.74 19.69 -5.97
N GLU A 379 -0.85 18.49 -6.54
CA GLU A 379 -0.30 18.16 -7.87
C GLU A 379 -0.97 18.92 -9.02
N THR A 380 -2.18 19.43 -8.80
CA THR A 380 -2.97 20.14 -9.82
C THR A 380 -3.21 21.62 -9.51
N ALA A 381 -2.56 22.15 -8.47
CA ALA A 381 -2.81 23.50 -7.93
C ALA A 381 -1.96 24.62 -8.55
#